data_AF-A0A518BKR6-F1
#
_entry.id   AF-A0A518BKR6-F1
#
_cell.length_a   1.000
_cell.length_b   1.000
_cell.length_c   1.000
_cell.angle_alpha   90.00
_cell.angle_beta   90.00
_cell.angle_gamma   90.00
#
_symmetry.space_group_name_H-M   'P 1'
#
loop_
_entity.id
_entity.type
_entity.pdbx_description
1 polymer ?
#
loop_
_entity_poly.entity_id
_entity_poly.type
_entity_poly.pdbx_seq_one_letter_code
_entity_poly.pdbx_strand_id
1 'polypeptide(L)'
;MTAQPRSVPPEVSFVSNSADETEALGEALGRALLPGCVLALSGELGAGKTCLVRGLARGIESEDPVSSPTYTLAHEYAGRLTLHHLDAWMAEREASFLAAGGEELLLGESAAVIEWAGHVEAWLPRPHLALELAHLDPRRRRVTARLITGEGGSLGPLEGLWAVLVAHSCTIPPRQGNPT
;
A
#
# COMPACT_ATOMS: atom_id res chain seq x y z
N MET A 1 21.35 -9.28 -29.80
CA MET A 1 21.17 -8.03 -29.01
C MET A 1 20.20 -8.34 -27.88
N THR A 2 20.72 -8.79 -26.75
CA THR A 2 19.92 -9.01 -25.55
C THR A 2 19.52 -7.64 -25.02
N ALA A 3 18.24 -7.30 -25.07
CA ALA A 3 17.74 -6.12 -24.40
C ALA A 3 18.12 -6.25 -22.92
N GLN A 4 18.88 -5.28 -22.39
CA GLN A 4 19.07 -5.18 -20.96
C GLN A 4 17.68 -5.05 -20.33
N PRO A 5 17.35 -5.81 -19.26
CA PRO A 5 16.06 -5.64 -18.60
C PRO A 5 15.95 -4.18 -18.17
N ARG A 6 14.84 -3.53 -18.55
CA ARG A 6 14.54 -2.16 -18.09
C ARG A 6 14.66 -2.16 -16.58
N SER A 7 15.60 -1.38 -16.05
CA SER A 7 15.76 -1.21 -14.61
C SER A 7 14.42 -0.75 -14.05
N VAL A 8 13.83 -1.55 -13.18
CA VAL A 8 12.61 -1.21 -12.46
C VAL A 8 12.89 0.10 -11.70
N PRO A 9 12.12 1.18 -11.91
CA PRO A 9 12.35 2.41 -11.16
C PRO A 9 12.23 2.10 -9.66
N PRO A 10 13.13 2.59 -8.80
CA PRO A 10 13.08 2.27 -7.36
C PRO A 10 11.88 2.94 -6.66
N GLU A 11 11.34 3.98 -7.28
CA GLU A 11 10.25 4.79 -6.76
C GLU A 11 9.40 5.32 -7.92
N VAL A 12 8.08 5.36 -7.73
CA VAL A 12 7.17 6.10 -8.59
C VAL A 12 6.30 7.01 -7.74
N SER A 13 5.97 8.19 -8.25
CA SER A 13 5.10 9.13 -7.54
C SER A 13 4.05 9.72 -8.47
N PHE A 14 2.88 10.02 -7.89
CA PHE A 14 1.77 10.62 -8.61
C PHE A 14 0.92 11.46 -7.66
N VAL A 15 0.06 12.31 -8.24
CA VAL A 15 -0.85 13.20 -7.51
C VAL A 15 -2.26 12.63 -7.61
N SER A 16 -2.87 12.41 -6.45
CA SER A 16 -4.32 12.20 -6.33
C SER A 16 -4.99 13.54 -6.04
N ASN A 17 -6.05 13.85 -6.77
CA ASN A 17 -6.78 15.11 -6.66
C ASN A 17 -8.01 15.06 -5.75
N SER A 18 -8.39 13.86 -5.29
CA SER A 18 -9.56 13.63 -4.46
C SER A 18 -9.47 12.33 -3.67
N ALA A 19 -10.37 12.15 -2.70
CA ALA A 19 -10.55 10.86 -2.03
C ALA A 19 -10.95 9.76 -3.02
N ASP A 20 -11.80 10.08 -4.00
CA ASP A 20 -12.24 9.12 -5.03
C ASP A 20 -11.08 8.64 -5.90
N GLU A 21 -10.14 9.51 -6.27
CA GLU A 21 -8.93 9.09 -7.00
C GLU A 21 -8.01 8.22 -6.12
N THR A 22 -7.94 8.50 -4.82
CA THR A 22 -7.20 7.65 -3.87
C THR A 22 -7.86 6.27 -3.73
N GLU A 23 -9.19 6.22 -3.68
CA GLU A 23 -9.97 4.98 -3.66
C GLU A 23 -9.83 4.22 -4.98
N ALA A 24 -9.86 4.89 -6.14
CA ALA A 24 -9.69 4.26 -7.45
C ALA A 24 -8.30 3.63 -7.62
N LEU A 25 -7.25 4.32 -7.13
CA LEU A 25 -5.91 3.71 -7.03
C LEU A 25 -5.95 2.46 -6.15
N GLY A 26 -6.54 2.57 -4.96
CA GLY A 26 -6.68 1.44 -4.04
C GLY A 26 -7.41 0.27 -4.70
N GLU A 27 -8.46 0.52 -5.47
CA GLU A 27 -9.21 -0.51 -6.19
C GLU A 27 -8.36 -1.18 -7.28
N ALA A 28 -7.60 -0.40 -8.05
CA ALA A 28 -6.70 -0.94 -9.07
C ALA A 28 -5.61 -1.83 -8.44
N LEU A 29 -5.03 -1.41 -7.31
CA LEU A 29 -4.10 -2.22 -6.54
C LEU A 29 -4.79 -3.46 -5.96
N GLY A 30 -6.00 -3.28 -5.43
CA GLY A 30 -6.82 -4.34 -4.83
C GLY A 30 -7.11 -5.46 -5.83
N ARG A 31 -7.38 -5.14 -7.10
CA ARG A 31 -7.57 -6.13 -8.18
C ARG A 31 -6.29 -6.90 -8.54
N ALA A 32 -5.12 -6.29 -8.30
CA ALA A 32 -3.82 -6.90 -8.56
C ALA A 32 -3.21 -7.60 -7.33
N LEU A 33 -3.84 -7.52 -6.15
CA LEU A 33 -3.37 -8.21 -4.95
C LEU A 33 -3.32 -9.74 -5.14
N LEU A 34 -2.30 -10.35 -4.57
CA LEU A 34 -2.16 -11.80 -4.46
C LEU A 34 -1.89 -12.16 -3.01
N PRO A 35 -2.14 -13.42 -2.61
CA PRO A 35 -1.63 -13.96 -1.36
C PRO A 35 -0.14 -13.64 -1.17
N GLY A 36 0.24 -13.24 0.05
CA GLY A 36 1.60 -12.84 0.40
C GLY A 36 1.97 -11.40 0.01
N CYS A 37 1.07 -10.62 -0.61
CA CYS A 37 1.30 -9.20 -0.82
C CYS A 37 1.18 -8.43 0.51
N VAL A 38 2.21 -7.63 0.81
CA VAL A 38 2.20 -6.72 1.96
C VAL A 38 2.37 -5.27 1.51
N LEU A 39 1.41 -4.42 1.90
CA LEU A 39 1.39 -2.98 1.64
C LEU A 39 1.63 -2.22 2.95
N ALA A 40 2.76 -1.55 3.05
CA ALA A 40 3.14 -0.71 4.18
C ALA A 40 2.75 0.74 3.92
N LEU A 41 1.77 1.28 4.64
CA LEU A 41 1.27 2.64 4.46
C LEU A 41 1.89 3.59 5.49
N SER A 42 2.31 4.77 5.02
CA SER A 42 2.74 5.89 5.84
C SER A 42 2.09 7.20 5.39
N GLY A 43 2.06 8.18 6.29
CA GLY A 43 1.46 9.49 6.04
C GLY A 43 0.78 10.04 7.28
N GLU A 44 0.63 11.36 7.35
CA GLU A 44 0.02 12.05 8.49
C GLU A 44 -1.46 11.66 8.70
N LEU A 45 -2.03 12.07 9.83
CA LEU A 45 -3.46 11.95 10.07
C LEU A 45 -4.24 12.66 8.95
N GLY A 46 -5.29 12.02 8.44
CA GLY A 46 -6.08 12.55 7.32
C GLY A 46 -5.39 12.52 5.95
N ALA A 47 -4.20 11.90 5.83
CA ALA A 47 -3.51 11.75 4.54
C ALA A 47 -4.26 10.87 3.52
N GLY A 48 -5.28 10.12 3.96
CA GLY A 48 -6.12 9.29 3.08
C GLY A 48 -5.76 7.80 3.07
N LYS A 49 -4.96 7.33 4.05
CA LYS A 49 -4.58 5.92 4.18
C LYS A 49 -5.80 4.98 4.19
N THR A 50 -6.79 5.25 5.04
CA THR A 50 -8.03 4.45 5.07
C THR A 50 -8.88 4.59 3.80
N CYS A 51 -8.80 5.70 3.05
CA CYS A 51 -9.43 5.80 1.73
C CYS A 51 -8.78 4.83 0.75
N LEU A 52 -7.44 4.75 0.74
CA LEU A 52 -6.73 3.75 -0.05
C LEU A 52 -7.16 2.32 0.33
N VAL A 53 -7.25 2.03 1.63
CA VAL A 53 -7.71 0.71 2.13
C VAL A 53 -9.14 0.39 1.68
N ARG A 54 -10.03 1.37 1.67
CA ARG A 54 -11.38 1.19 1.14
C ARG A 54 -11.37 0.82 -0.35
N GLY A 55 -10.50 1.47 -1.12
CA GLY A 55 -10.22 1.07 -2.49
C GLY A 55 -9.72 -0.38 -2.57
N LEU A 56 -8.72 -0.75 -1.77
CA LEU A 56 -8.17 -2.11 -1.75
C LEU A 56 -9.26 -3.16 -1.48
N ALA A 57 -10.10 -2.93 -0.47
CA ALA A 57 -11.22 -3.81 -0.13
C ALA A 57 -12.21 -3.96 -1.30
N ARG A 58 -12.56 -2.86 -1.99
CA ARG A 58 -13.38 -2.93 -3.22
C ARG A 58 -12.69 -3.72 -4.33
N GLY A 59 -11.39 -3.54 -4.52
CA GLY A 59 -10.63 -4.21 -5.57
C GLY A 59 -10.45 -5.72 -5.33
N ILE A 60 -10.54 -6.18 -4.09
CA ILE A 60 -10.65 -7.61 -3.75
C ILE A 60 -12.09 -8.10 -3.74
N GLU A 61 -13.08 -7.28 -4.15
CA GLU A 61 -14.50 -7.65 -4.18
C GLU A 61 -15.10 -7.91 -2.78
N SER A 62 -14.60 -7.22 -1.75
CA SER A 62 -15.19 -7.29 -0.42
C SER A 62 -16.44 -6.41 -0.30
N GLU A 63 -17.47 -6.95 0.34
CA GLU A 63 -18.71 -6.24 0.68
C GLU A 63 -18.67 -5.63 2.09
N ASP A 64 -17.58 -5.87 2.83
CA ASP A 64 -17.46 -5.45 4.23
C ASP A 64 -17.30 -3.92 4.35
N PRO A 65 -17.92 -3.29 5.37
CA PRO A 65 -17.73 -1.88 5.63
C PRO A 65 -16.29 -1.61 6.11
N VAL A 66 -15.55 -0.80 5.37
CA VAL A 66 -14.18 -0.43 5.73
C VAL A 66 -14.14 0.75 6.69
N SER A 67 -13.56 0.51 7.87
CA SER A 67 -13.17 1.55 8.84
C SER A 67 -11.75 1.30 9.34
N SER A 68 -11.11 2.34 9.90
CA SER A 68 -9.80 2.19 10.52
C SER A 68 -9.91 1.34 11.81
N PRO A 69 -9.08 0.29 11.98
CA PRO A 69 -9.09 -0.59 13.14
C PRO A 69 -8.30 0.02 14.31
N THR A 70 -8.36 1.34 14.49
CA THR A 70 -7.60 2.05 15.53
C THR A 70 -7.79 1.41 16.91
N TYR A 71 -8.99 0.89 17.19
CA TYR A 71 -9.34 0.27 18.48
C TYR A 71 -9.34 -1.28 18.50
N THR A 72 -9.28 -1.94 17.35
CA THR A 72 -9.47 -3.40 17.20
C THR A 72 -8.20 -4.15 16.79
N LEU A 73 -7.05 -3.47 16.72
CA LEU A 73 -5.73 -3.97 16.26
C LEU A 73 -5.70 -4.34 14.78
N ALA A 74 -6.66 -5.13 14.31
CA ALA A 74 -6.80 -5.52 12.92
C ALA A 74 -8.29 -5.70 12.53
N HIS A 75 -8.59 -5.49 11.25
CA HIS A 75 -9.82 -5.94 10.60
C HIS A 75 -9.46 -6.93 9.49
N GLU A 76 -10.39 -7.84 9.23
CA GLU A 76 -10.31 -8.75 8.09
C GLU A 76 -11.44 -8.39 7.13
N TYR A 77 -11.11 -8.32 5.84
CA TYR A 77 -12.06 -8.08 4.78
C TYR A 77 -12.07 -9.29 3.85
N ALA A 78 -13.24 -9.94 3.74
CA ALA A 78 -13.41 -11.12 2.91
C ALA A 78 -13.83 -10.71 1.50
N GLY A 79 -13.19 -11.29 0.49
CA GLY A 79 -13.49 -11.10 -0.93
C GLY A 79 -12.91 -12.25 -1.75
N ARG A 80 -12.37 -11.97 -2.94
CA ARG A 80 -11.62 -12.95 -3.76
C ARG A 80 -10.35 -13.48 -3.06
N LEU A 81 -9.86 -12.73 -2.07
CA LEU A 81 -8.84 -13.12 -1.10
C LEU A 81 -9.12 -12.39 0.21
N THR A 82 -8.56 -12.89 1.32
CA THR A 82 -8.64 -12.19 2.61
C THR A 82 -7.63 -11.04 2.65
N LEU A 83 -8.08 -9.82 2.96
CA LEU A 83 -7.22 -8.68 3.24
C LEU A 83 -7.23 -8.36 4.73
N HIS A 84 -6.07 -8.50 5.38
CA HIS A 84 -5.87 -8.05 6.74
C HIS A 84 -5.48 -6.58 6.74
N HIS A 85 -6.22 -5.77 7.48
CA HIS A 85 -5.96 -4.35 7.66
C HIS A 85 -5.54 -4.10 9.09
N LEU A 86 -4.32 -3.62 9.28
CA LEU A 86 -3.75 -3.32 10.59
C LEU A 86 -3.44 -1.83 10.72
N ASP A 87 -3.51 -1.31 11.94
CA ASP A 87 -3.14 0.07 12.27
C ASP A 87 -2.11 0.07 13.41
N ALA A 88 -0.88 0.51 13.12
CA ALA A 88 0.24 0.54 14.05
C ALA A 88 0.45 1.91 14.73
N TRP A 89 -0.53 2.82 14.74
CA TRP A 89 -0.42 4.20 15.24
C TRP A 89 0.00 4.36 16.71
N MET A 90 -0.50 3.51 17.63
CA MET A 90 -0.26 3.68 19.07
C MET A 90 1.06 3.04 19.51
N ALA A 91 1.80 3.72 20.39
CA ALA A 91 3.03 3.22 21.00
C ALA A 91 2.80 1.86 21.69
N GLU A 92 3.84 1.01 21.73
CA GLU A 92 3.83 -0.36 22.29
C GLU A 92 3.12 -1.44 21.42
N ARG A 93 2.75 -1.12 20.18
CA ARG A 93 2.08 -2.06 19.27
C ARG A 93 2.96 -3.08 18.56
N GLU A 94 4.29 -3.05 18.67
CA GLU A 94 5.12 -4.18 18.20
C GLU A 94 4.75 -5.48 18.94
N ALA A 95 4.64 -5.41 20.27
CA ALA A 95 4.20 -6.54 21.09
C ALA A 95 2.74 -6.92 20.82
N SER A 96 1.87 -5.94 20.56
CA SER A 96 0.45 -6.21 20.24
C SER A 96 0.27 -6.80 18.84
N PHE A 97 1.07 -6.37 17.87
CA PHE A 97 1.11 -6.91 16.51
C PHE A 97 1.53 -8.38 16.55
N LEU A 98 2.61 -8.70 17.26
CA LEU A 98 3.05 -10.07 17.46
C LEU A 98 2.03 -10.90 18.24
N ALA A 99 1.47 -10.36 19.33
CA ALA A 99 0.44 -11.03 20.13
C ALA A 99 -0.86 -11.28 19.35
N ALA A 100 -1.16 -10.48 18.32
CA ALA A 100 -2.28 -10.65 17.42
C ALA A 100 -2.00 -11.63 16.26
N GLY A 101 -0.85 -12.33 16.28
CA GLY A 101 -0.48 -13.26 15.21
C GLY A 101 0.06 -12.56 13.96
N GLY A 102 0.61 -11.35 14.08
CA GLY A 102 1.10 -10.54 12.96
C GLY A 102 2.08 -11.26 12.03
N GLU A 103 2.89 -12.20 12.54
CA GLU A 103 3.75 -13.05 11.70
C GLU A 103 2.94 -13.97 10.78
N GLU A 104 1.85 -14.56 11.28
CA GLU A 104 0.97 -15.47 10.52
C GLU A 104 0.18 -14.69 9.46
N LEU A 105 -0.22 -13.45 9.78
CA LEU A 105 -0.88 -12.53 8.84
C LEU A 105 0.01 -12.12 7.66
N LEU A 106 1.34 -12.15 7.82
CA LEU A 106 2.30 -11.74 6.81
C LEU A 106 2.84 -12.90 5.95
N LEU A 107 2.61 -14.15 6.36
CA LEU A 107 3.23 -15.34 5.77
C LEU A 107 2.21 -16.32 5.15
N GLY A 108 0.92 -15.96 5.10
CA GLY A 108 -0.19 -16.84 4.74
C GLY A 108 -0.75 -16.71 3.31
N GLU A 109 -1.95 -17.29 3.13
CA GLU A 109 -2.76 -17.25 1.89
C GLU A 109 -3.53 -15.93 1.70
N SER A 110 -3.22 -14.90 2.49
CA SER A 110 -3.91 -13.61 2.52
C SER A 110 -2.98 -12.46 2.09
N ALA A 111 -3.57 -11.29 1.85
CA ALA A 111 -2.81 -10.05 1.68
C ALA A 111 -2.92 -9.19 2.95
N ALA A 112 -1.93 -8.34 3.19
CA ALA A 112 -1.92 -7.43 4.33
C ALA A 112 -1.72 -5.97 3.90
N VAL A 113 -2.41 -5.06 4.57
CA VAL A 113 -2.19 -3.62 4.52
C VAL A 113 -2.02 -3.08 5.94
N ILE A 114 -0.92 -2.36 6.17
CA ILE A 114 -0.52 -1.89 7.49
C ILE A 114 -0.45 -0.37 7.46
N GLU A 115 -1.37 0.31 8.14
CA GLU A 115 -1.25 1.74 8.42
C GLU A 115 -0.17 2.00 9.48
N TRP A 116 0.58 3.09 9.30
CA TRP A 116 1.68 3.48 10.19
C TRP A 116 2.79 2.44 10.32
N ALA A 117 3.08 1.75 9.20
CA ALA A 117 3.99 0.62 9.16
C ALA A 117 5.43 0.91 9.63
N GLY A 118 5.84 2.19 9.70
CA GLY A 118 7.12 2.61 10.29
C GLY A 118 7.29 2.20 11.76
N HIS A 119 6.20 1.99 12.51
CA HIS A 119 6.25 1.49 13.88
C HIS A 119 6.51 -0.02 13.98
N VAL A 120 6.46 -0.76 12.87
CA VAL A 120 6.69 -2.21 12.82
C VAL A 120 7.67 -2.57 11.68
N GLU A 121 8.50 -1.63 11.23
CA GLU A 121 9.35 -1.79 10.04
C GLU A 121 10.28 -3.00 10.14
N ALA A 122 10.80 -3.30 11.34
CA ALA A 122 11.67 -4.44 11.60
C ALA A 122 10.99 -5.81 11.34
N TRP A 123 9.65 -5.84 11.33
CA TRP A 123 8.82 -7.05 11.19
C TRP A 123 8.19 -7.18 9.80
N LEU A 124 8.32 -6.17 8.94
CA LEU A 124 7.78 -6.24 7.59
C LEU A 124 8.56 -7.26 6.76
N PRO A 125 7.87 -8.15 6.01
CA PRO A 125 8.55 -9.11 5.17
C PRO A 125 9.23 -8.41 4.03
N ARG A 126 10.21 -9.08 3.42
CA ARG A 126 10.81 -8.64 2.17
C ARG A 126 10.54 -9.70 1.10
N PRO A 127 10.07 -9.32 -0.10
CA PRO A 127 9.78 -7.95 -0.53
C PRO A 127 8.42 -7.43 0.00
N HIS A 128 8.26 -6.10 0.10
CA HIS A 128 6.97 -5.44 0.34
C HIS A 128 6.84 -4.13 -0.45
N LEU A 129 5.61 -3.62 -0.58
CA LEU A 129 5.32 -2.35 -1.23
C LEU A 129 5.09 -1.26 -0.17
N ALA A 130 5.94 -0.24 -0.15
CA ALA A 130 5.76 0.94 0.71
C ALA A 130 5.01 2.04 -0.05
N LEU A 131 3.93 2.55 0.54
CA LEU A 131 3.11 3.64 0.00
C LEU A 131 3.05 4.79 1.00
N GLU A 132 3.59 5.93 0.63
CA GLU A 132 3.58 7.16 1.43
C GLU A 132 2.54 8.13 0.85
N LEU A 133 1.59 8.56 1.68
CA LEU A 133 0.58 9.57 1.33
C LEU A 133 0.92 10.87 2.05
N ALA A 134 1.19 11.93 1.28
CA ALA A 134 1.53 13.24 1.80
C ALA A 134 0.53 14.31 1.33
N HIS A 135 0.16 15.23 2.24
CA HIS A 135 -0.67 16.38 1.90
C HIS A 135 0.07 17.31 0.93
N LEU A 136 -0.58 17.66 -0.19
CA LEU A 136 -0.12 18.76 -1.05
C LEU A 136 -0.91 20.04 -0.77
N ASP A 137 -2.21 19.87 -0.52
CA ASP A 137 -3.15 20.89 -0.09
C ASP A 137 -4.40 20.18 0.49
N PRO A 138 -5.47 20.89 0.90
CA PRO A 138 -6.63 20.25 1.53
C PRO A 138 -7.24 19.08 0.74
N ARG A 139 -7.19 19.11 -0.61
CA ARG A 139 -7.83 18.11 -1.47
C ARG A 139 -6.85 17.13 -2.09
N ARG A 140 -5.64 17.58 -2.41
CA ARG A 140 -4.67 16.80 -3.16
C ARG A 140 -3.69 16.06 -2.26
N ARG A 141 -3.30 14.86 -2.67
CA ARG A 141 -2.28 14.03 -2.04
C ARG A 141 -1.19 13.69 -3.04
N ARG A 142 0.06 13.68 -2.58
CA ARG A 142 1.13 12.96 -3.28
C ARG A 142 1.14 11.54 -2.76
N VAL A 143 1.10 10.58 -3.66
CA VAL A 143 1.34 9.17 -3.34
C VAL A 143 2.69 8.80 -3.89
N THR A 144 3.58 8.34 -3.03
CA THR A 144 4.92 7.85 -3.40
C THR A 144 4.97 6.36 -3.11
N ALA A 145 5.25 5.57 -4.13
CA ALA A 145 5.37 4.13 -4.02
C ALA A 145 6.83 3.70 -4.17
N ARG A 146 7.33 2.95 -3.20
CA ARG A 146 8.66 2.34 -3.20
C ARG A 146 8.54 0.84 -3.04
N LEU A 147 9.27 0.12 -3.87
CA LEU A 147 9.43 -1.30 -3.70
C LEU A 147 10.60 -1.57 -2.76
N ILE A 148 10.33 -2.24 -1.65
CA ILE A 148 11.37 -2.66 -0.70
C ILE A 148 11.69 -4.12 -0.98
N THR A 149 12.84 -4.35 -1.61
CA THR A 149 13.27 -5.70 -2.00
C THR A 149 13.99 -6.43 -0.87
N GLY A 150 13.96 -7.77 -0.95
CA GLY A 150 14.80 -8.66 -0.15
C GLY A 150 16.09 -9.05 -0.86
N GLU A 151 16.90 -9.86 -0.18
CA GLU A 151 18.06 -10.53 -0.76
C GLU A 151 17.64 -11.28 -2.04
N GLY A 152 18.26 -10.98 -3.18
CA GLY A 152 17.96 -11.62 -4.47
C GLY A 152 17.03 -10.85 -5.42
N GLY A 153 16.43 -9.73 -5.00
CA GLY A 153 15.78 -8.77 -5.90
C GLY A 153 14.51 -9.23 -6.64
N SER A 154 13.96 -10.41 -6.30
CA SER A 154 12.68 -10.87 -6.84
C SER A 154 11.51 -10.04 -6.30
N LEU A 155 10.55 -9.73 -7.17
CA LEU A 155 9.32 -9.02 -6.84
C LEU A 155 8.23 -9.97 -6.30
N GLY A 156 8.31 -11.25 -6.67
CA GLY A 156 7.33 -12.27 -6.29
C GLY A 156 5.89 -11.82 -6.56
N PRO A 157 4.99 -11.84 -5.55
CA PRO A 157 3.58 -11.49 -5.73
C PRO A 157 3.36 -9.99 -6.02
N LEU A 158 4.37 -9.13 -5.84
CA LEU A 158 4.26 -7.68 -6.02
C LEU A 158 4.39 -7.23 -7.48
N GLU A 159 4.72 -8.12 -8.43
CA GLU A 159 4.89 -7.75 -9.85
C GLU A 159 3.66 -7.04 -10.43
N GLY A 160 2.47 -7.59 -10.16
CA GLY A 160 1.20 -7.02 -10.63
C GLY A 160 0.93 -5.64 -10.02
N LEU A 161 1.18 -5.49 -8.72
CA LEU A 161 1.02 -4.20 -8.02
C LEU A 161 1.97 -3.14 -8.59
N TRP A 162 3.22 -3.51 -8.81
CA TRP A 162 4.21 -2.58 -9.34
C TRP A 162 3.88 -2.14 -10.77
N ALA A 163 3.39 -3.05 -11.61
CA ALA A 163 2.91 -2.70 -12.95
C ALA A 163 1.75 -1.69 -12.93
N VAL A 164 0.80 -1.85 -12.01
CA VAL A 164 -0.31 -0.87 -11.81
C VAL A 164 0.23 0.51 -11.47
N LEU A 165 1.20 0.59 -10.56
CA LEU A 165 1.78 1.85 -10.10
C LEU A 165 2.59 2.56 -11.19
N VAL A 166 3.40 1.82 -11.94
CA VAL A 166 4.16 2.36 -13.08
C VAL A 166 3.21 2.92 -14.13
N ALA A 167 2.14 2.19 -14.47
CA ALA A 167 1.13 2.67 -15.43
C ALA A 167 0.45 3.97 -14.95
N HIS A 168 0.10 4.07 -13.66
CA HIS A 168 -0.46 5.30 -13.09
C HIS A 168 0.53 6.47 -13.15
N SER A 169 1.82 6.23 -12.89
CA SER A 169 2.85 7.30 -12.93
C SER A 169 3.04 7.90 -14.32
N CYS A 170 2.82 7.14 -15.39
CA CYS A 170 2.94 7.61 -16.78
C CYS A 170 1.76 8.46 -17.24
N THR A 171 0.62 8.44 -16.54
CA THR A 171 -0.58 9.22 -16.90
C THR A 171 -0.55 10.67 -16.41
N ILE A 172 0.42 11.05 -15.58
CA ILE A 172 0.56 12.42 -15.09
C ILE A 172 1.66 13.12 -15.90
N PRO A 173 1.37 14.18 -16.66
CA PRO A 173 2.39 14.91 -17.39
C PRO A 173 3.44 15.47 -16.41
N PRO A 174 4.74 15.46 -16.77
CA PRO A 174 5.76 16.07 -15.93
C PRO A 174 5.38 17.54 -15.68
N ARG A 175 5.52 17.99 -14.43
CA ARG A 175 5.30 19.39 -14.07
C ARG A 175 6.10 20.27 -15.02
N GLN A 176 5.42 21.10 -15.81
CA GLN A 176 6.09 22.25 -16.41
C GLN A 176 6.59 23.10 -15.24
N GLY A 177 7.91 23.18 -15.09
CA GLY A 177 8.55 24.07 -14.15
C GLY A 177 8.04 25.49 -14.42
N ASN A 178 7.65 26.18 -13.34
CA ASN A 178 7.23 27.57 -13.46
C ASN A 178 8.44 28.37 -13.96
N PRO A 179 8.36 29.07 -15.11
CA PRO A 179 9.46 29.93 -15.53
C PRO A 179 9.54 31.10 -14.54
N THR A 180 10.71 31.24 -13.92
CA THR A 180 11.14 32.46 -13.21
C THR A 180 11.28 33.62 -14.19
#